data_AF-A0A535TLS7-F1
#
_entry.id   AF-A0A535TLS7-F1
#
_cell.length_a   1.000
_cell.length_b   1.000
_cell.length_c   1.000
_cell.angle_alpha   90.00
_cell.angle_beta   90.00
_cell.angle_gamma   90.00
#
_symmetry.space_group_name_H-M   'P 1'
#
loop_
_entity.id
_entity.type
_entity.pdbx_description
1 polymer ?
#
loop_
_entity_poly.entity_id
_entity_poly.type
_entity_poly.pdbx_seq_one_letter_code
_entity_poly.pdbx_strand_id
1 'polypeptide(L)'
;MKRLTSATLTTIAVLVLASVTASAQNRLPNNAQRGLQWLQCTQQQSNGQIGSGGNPIARSSEVAFGLAAAGQDAAAMKTGGVSLADYLKTAVSTDVGTNGELLIARASQTHAGPTAAVITQLQAAKGSNGEYGADLYSDALAILGLRAANQAVGQDAVTFLKDHQQPDGGWGFGGDQYTDSNTTALVIQALLSAGLPSADGAITHGFAYLQSVFGQGGFADAPGAAPDGNSDELAIQAILAANQEADQTWRSKLDQALAHLAGLQVGSGVDAGAISNPYSKLFATTFAPAAFLLRPLTSSGIAETATSLLACPVSSTATPTPTPVATAKLAQTGGAADIRPPLAGLALLLLGTGVLMRPRRRAPSR
;
A
#
# COMPACT_ATOMS: atom_id res chain seq x y z
N MET A 1 42.57 -1.45 86.65
CA MET A 1 41.30 -0.70 86.61
C MET A 1 40.68 -0.83 85.21
N LYS A 2 39.41 -1.27 85.14
CA LYS A 2 38.32 -0.95 84.18
C LYS A 2 38.73 -0.59 82.72
N ARG A 3 38.45 -1.45 81.71
CA ARG A 3 37.21 -1.64 80.90
C ARG A 3 37.08 -0.67 79.71
N LEU A 4 36.44 -1.21 78.65
CA LEU A 4 35.73 -0.58 77.51
C LEU A 4 36.57 -0.32 76.24
N THR A 5 36.13 -0.59 75.01
CA THR A 5 35.03 -1.40 74.41
C THR A 5 35.28 -1.45 72.90
N SER A 6 34.90 -2.55 72.26
CA SER A 6 34.81 -2.73 70.81
C SER A 6 33.83 -1.76 70.13
N ALA A 7 34.11 -1.38 68.88
CA ALA A 7 33.11 -0.92 67.92
C ALA A 7 33.52 -1.35 66.51
N THR A 8 33.01 -2.50 66.09
CA THR A 8 33.03 -3.00 64.71
C THR A 8 31.95 -2.26 63.92
N LEU A 9 32.32 -1.50 62.89
CA LEU A 9 31.37 -0.93 61.94
C LEU A 9 31.00 -2.00 60.90
N THR A 10 29.77 -2.51 60.99
CA THR A 10 29.17 -3.34 59.94
C THR A 10 28.39 -2.43 59.01
N THR A 11 28.93 -2.15 57.83
CA THR A 11 28.21 -1.48 56.73
C THR A 11 27.23 -2.45 56.10
N ILE A 12 25.94 -2.24 56.35
CA ILE A 12 24.84 -2.94 55.67
C ILE A 12 24.68 -2.30 54.29
N ALA A 13 25.12 -3.01 53.25
CA ALA A 13 24.78 -2.69 51.86
C ALA A 13 23.34 -3.15 51.58
N VAL A 14 22.39 -2.23 51.60
CA VAL A 14 21.03 -2.48 51.11
C VAL A 14 21.08 -2.50 49.59
N LEU A 15 21.17 -3.69 49.00
CA LEU A 15 20.90 -3.91 47.58
C LEU A 15 19.40 -3.71 47.35
N VAL A 16 19.01 -2.53 46.86
CA VAL A 16 17.68 -2.33 46.29
C VAL A 16 17.66 -3.05 44.95
N LEU A 17 17.16 -4.28 44.94
CA LEU A 17 16.68 -4.97 43.75
C LEU A 17 15.45 -4.21 43.24
N ALA A 18 15.69 -3.10 42.54
CA ALA A 18 14.69 -2.51 41.67
C ALA A 18 14.51 -3.51 40.50
N SER A 19 13.52 -4.38 40.62
CA SER A 19 12.98 -5.12 39.50
C SER A 19 12.59 -4.10 38.44
N VAL A 20 13.44 -3.92 37.43
CA VAL A 20 13.06 -3.20 36.22
C VAL A 20 12.08 -4.11 35.50
N THR A 21 10.81 -4.07 35.91
CA THR A 21 9.73 -4.40 35.00
C THR A 21 9.80 -3.34 33.92
N ALA A 22 10.55 -3.63 32.86
CA ALA A 22 10.42 -2.94 31.60
C ALA A 22 8.97 -3.13 31.18
N SER A 23 8.11 -2.17 31.52
CA SER A 23 6.80 -2.05 30.94
C SER A 23 7.03 -2.07 29.44
N ALA A 24 6.61 -3.15 28.77
CA ALA A 24 6.50 -3.16 27.33
C ALA A 24 5.51 -2.06 27.00
N GLN A 25 6.00 -0.84 26.77
CA GLN A 25 5.21 0.20 26.15
C GLN A 25 4.79 -0.40 24.82
N ASN A 26 3.50 -0.68 24.66
CA ASN A 26 2.93 -1.07 23.39
C ASN A 26 3.30 0.03 22.40
N ARG A 27 4.35 -0.19 21.61
CA ARG A 27 4.71 0.75 20.54
C ARG A 27 3.51 0.84 19.63
N LEU A 28 3.09 2.06 19.33
CA LEU A 28 2.03 2.28 18.35
C LEU A 28 2.44 1.58 17.04
N PRO A 29 1.51 0.88 16.36
CA PRO A 29 1.85 0.23 15.11
C PRO A 29 2.36 1.23 14.07
N ASN A 30 3.41 0.86 13.35
CA ASN A 30 3.91 1.68 12.25
C ASN A 30 3.04 1.53 10.99
N ASN A 31 3.28 2.39 9.98
CA ASN A 31 2.46 2.41 8.77
C ASN A 31 2.55 1.10 7.96
N ALA A 32 3.71 0.43 7.93
CA ALA A 32 3.86 -0.86 7.27
C ALA A 32 3.02 -1.95 7.96
N GLN A 33 3.02 -1.99 9.29
CA GLN A 33 2.22 -2.91 10.09
C GLN A 33 0.72 -2.73 9.83
N ARG A 34 0.26 -1.47 9.74
CA ARG A 34 -1.13 -1.15 9.41
C ARG A 34 -1.51 -1.57 7.98
N GLY A 35 -0.64 -1.31 7.00
CA GLY A 35 -0.86 -1.73 5.62
C GLY A 35 -0.95 -3.26 5.48
N LEU A 36 0.02 -3.98 6.06
CA LEU A 36 0.03 -5.45 6.08
C LEU A 36 -1.18 -6.04 6.81
N GLN A 37 -1.62 -5.42 7.91
CA GLN A 37 -2.83 -5.83 8.61
C GLN A 37 -4.07 -5.69 7.71
N TRP A 38 -4.24 -4.56 7.04
CA TRP A 38 -5.38 -4.36 6.15
C TRP A 38 -5.37 -5.36 4.99
N LEU A 39 -4.20 -5.61 4.38
CA LEU A 39 -4.05 -6.61 3.31
C LEU A 39 -4.42 -8.02 3.80
N GLN A 40 -3.93 -8.42 4.98
CA GLN A 40 -4.24 -9.74 5.55
C GLN A 40 -5.73 -9.88 5.91
N CYS A 41 -6.30 -8.88 6.56
CA CYS A 41 -7.60 -9.00 7.21
C CYS A 41 -8.78 -8.67 6.31
N THR A 42 -8.56 -7.83 5.29
CA THR A 42 -9.63 -7.34 4.41
C THR A 42 -9.46 -7.86 2.98
N GLN A 43 -8.23 -8.09 2.52
CA GLN A 43 -7.96 -8.44 1.12
C GLN A 43 -7.57 -9.90 0.91
N GLN A 44 -7.02 -10.59 1.91
CA GLN A 44 -6.63 -11.98 1.76
C GLN A 44 -7.85 -12.89 1.60
N GLN A 45 -7.84 -13.70 0.54
CA GLN A 45 -8.89 -14.66 0.23
C GLN A 45 -8.61 -16.01 0.90
N SER A 46 -9.61 -16.90 0.90
CA SER A 46 -9.51 -18.24 1.52
C SER A 46 -8.46 -19.16 0.88
N ASN A 47 -8.06 -18.89 -0.37
CA ASN A 47 -7.00 -19.60 -1.06
C ASN A 47 -5.60 -18.98 -0.83
N GLY A 48 -5.48 -17.98 0.04
CA GLY A 48 -4.23 -17.30 0.39
C GLY A 48 -3.88 -16.07 -0.45
N GLN A 49 -4.51 -15.88 -1.62
CA GLN A 49 -4.20 -14.77 -2.52
C GLN A 49 -4.67 -13.41 -1.97
N ILE A 50 -4.12 -12.32 -2.50
CA ILE A 50 -4.53 -10.95 -2.17
C ILE A 50 -5.48 -10.38 -3.23
N GLY A 51 -6.70 -10.04 -2.80
CA GLY A 51 -7.79 -9.53 -3.63
C GLY A 51 -8.41 -10.58 -4.56
N SER A 52 -9.52 -10.26 -5.21
CA SER A 52 -10.34 -11.24 -5.97
C SER A 52 -10.47 -10.97 -7.48
N GLY A 53 -9.98 -9.84 -8.01
CA GLY A 53 -10.11 -9.47 -9.44
C GLY A 53 -8.80 -8.99 -10.08
N GLY A 54 -8.75 -8.76 -11.39
CA GLY A 54 -7.53 -8.32 -12.08
C GLY A 54 -6.40 -9.35 -11.99
N ASN A 55 -5.21 -8.93 -11.57
CA ASN A 55 -4.02 -9.78 -11.44
C ASN A 55 -3.68 -10.13 -9.98
N PRO A 56 -4.24 -11.20 -9.40
CA PRO A 56 -3.97 -11.59 -8.02
C PRO A 56 -2.56 -12.13 -7.78
N ILE A 57 -1.89 -12.64 -8.82
CA ILE A 57 -0.51 -13.16 -8.68
C ILE A 57 0.47 -12.01 -8.45
N ALA A 58 0.37 -10.96 -9.27
CA ALA A 58 1.13 -9.72 -9.13
C ALA A 58 1.00 -9.17 -7.70
N ARG A 59 -0.22 -8.81 -7.30
CA ARG A 59 -0.50 -8.24 -5.97
C ARG A 59 -0.04 -9.13 -4.82
N SER A 60 -0.24 -10.44 -4.93
CA SER A 60 0.22 -11.37 -3.89
C SER A 60 1.75 -11.39 -3.79
N SER A 61 2.44 -11.22 -4.91
CA SER A 61 3.91 -11.13 -4.98
C SER A 61 4.40 -9.80 -4.41
N GLU A 62 3.73 -8.69 -4.72
CA GLU A 62 3.98 -7.37 -4.13
C GLU A 62 3.88 -7.39 -2.60
N VAL A 63 2.81 -7.99 -2.06
CA VAL A 63 2.65 -8.16 -0.61
C VAL A 63 3.73 -9.06 -0.02
N ALA A 64 4.20 -10.06 -0.75
CA ALA A 64 5.35 -10.85 -0.32
C ALA A 64 6.61 -9.98 -0.20
N PHE A 65 6.85 -9.00 -1.08
CA PHE A 65 7.97 -8.05 -0.89
C PHE A 65 7.83 -7.26 0.39
N GLY A 66 6.62 -6.75 0.67
CA GLY A 66 6.31 -6.05 1.91
C GLY A 66 6.59 -6.91 3.16
N LEU A 67 6.23 -8.19 3.11
CA LEU A 67 6.52 -9.15 4.18
C LEU A 67 8.02 -9.41 4.32
N ALA A 68 8.73 -9.63 3.21
CA ALA A 68 10.17 -9.80 3.23
C ALA A 68 10.87 -8.56 3.80
N ALA A 69 10.39 -7.35 3.47
CA ALA A 69 10.86 -6.10 4.07
C ALA A 69 10.57 -6.02 5.57
N ALA A 70 9.46 -6.58 6.02
CA ALA A 70 9.10 -6.68 7.44
C ALA A 70 9.86 -7.80 8.17
N GLY A 71 10.78 -8.51 7.52
CA GLY A 71 11.44 -9.66 8.14
C GLY A 71 10.50 -10.85 8.37
N GLN A 72 9.39 -10.92 7.63
CA GLN A 72 8.35 -11.94 7.74
C GLN A 72 8.31 -12.83 6.51
N ASP A 73 8.11 -14.13 6.73
CA ASP A 73 7.83 -15.08 5.67
C ASP A 73 6.36 -14.98 5.23
N ALA A 74 6.06 -15.18 3.95
CA ALA A 74 4.72 -15.17 3.38
C ALA A 74 3.80 -16.23 3.99
N ALA A 75 4.36 -17.28 4.61
CA ALA A 75 3.61 -18.27 5.38
C ALA A 75 2.99 -17.68 6.66
N ALA A 76 3.51 -16.55 7.16
CA ALA A 76 2.98 -15.86 8.33
C ALA A 76 1.67 -15.12 8.04
N MET A 77 1.47 -14.65 6.80
CA MET A 77 0.22 -14.01 6.38
C MET A 77 -0.80 -15.06 5.93
N LYS A 78 -1.78 -15.34 6.79
CA LYS A 78 -2.86 -16.28 6.50
C LYS A 78 -4.17 -15.87 7.17
N THR A 79 -5.26 -16.14 6.45
CA THR A 79 -6.63 -16.03 6.94
C THR A 79 -7.26 -17.42 6.84
N GLY A 80 -7.38 -18.10 7.98
CA GLY A 80 -7.77 -19.51 8.03
C GLY A 80 -6.58 -20.45 7.81
N GLY A 81 -6.76 -21.47 6.96
CA GLY A 81 -5.81 -22.57 6.80
C GLY A 81 -4.73 -22.39 5.72
N VAL A 82 -4.96 -21.54 4.72
CA VAL A 82 -4.07 -21.36 3.56
C VAL A 82 -3.33 -20.02 3.67
N SER A 83 -2.01 -20.04 3.50
CA SER A 83 -1.18 -18.84 3.57
C SER A 83 -0.94 -18.19 2.21
N LEU A 84 -0.44 -16.95 2.23
CA LEU A 84 0.05 -16.27 1.02
C LEU A 84 1.16 -17.07 0.34
N ALA A 85 2.06 -17.68 1.12
CA ALA A 85 3.10 -18.56 0.57
C ALA A 85 2.51 -19.77 -0.16
N ASP A 86 1.44 -20.38 0.35
CA ASP A 86 0.79 -21.52 -0.31
C ASP A 86 0.17 -21.14 -1.66
N TYR A 87 -0.46 -19.97 -1.74
CA TYR A 87 -0.94 -19.41 -3.01
C TYR A 87 0.21 -19.19 -3.98
N LEU A 88 1.23 -18.44 -3.58
CA LEU A 88 2.38 -18.10 -4.42
C LEU A 88 3.14 -19.34 -4.89
N LYS A 89 3.20 -20.39 -4.06
CA LYS A 89 3.87 -21.66 -4.39
C LYS A 89 3.27 -22.37 -5.59
N THR A 90 1.96 -22.21 -5.79
CA THR A 90 1.21 -22.90 -6.85
C THR A 90 0.83 -21.98 -8.00
N ALA A 91 1.02 -20.66 -7.86
CA ALA A 91 0.74 -19.69 -8.90
C ALA A 91 1.52 -19.96 -10.19
N VAL A 92 0.85 -19.86 -11.33
CA VAL A 92 1.45 -19.96 -12.66
C VAL A 92 0.84 -18.84 -13.51
N SER A 93 1.69 -18.12 -14.23
CA SER A 93 1.29 -17.11 -15.20
C SER A 93 2.05 -17.30 -16.52
N THR A 94 1.47 -16.81 -17.60
CA THR A 94 2.16 -16.61 -18.89
C THR A 94 2.47 -15.13 -19.13
N ASP A 95 1.94 -14.24 -18.30
CA ASP A 95 2.20 -12.81 -18.37
C ASP A 95 3.59 -12.49 -17.82
N VAL A 96 4.34 -11.67 -18.54
CA VAL A 96 5.76 -11.40 -18.29
C VAL A 96 5.96 -10.57 -17.03
N GLY A 97 5.23 -9.45 -16.90
CA GLY A 97 5.30 -8.62 -15.69
C GLY A 97 4.93 -9.41 -14.44
N THR A 98 3.84 -10.18 -14.51
CA THR A 98 3.40 -11.07 -13.42
C THR A 98 4.48 -12.09 -13.05
N ASN A 99 5.13 -12.70 -14.04
CA ASN A 99 6.21 -13.66 -13.81
C ASN A 99 7.46 -12.99 -13.24
N GLY A 100 7.74 -11.74 -13.62
CA GLY A 100 8.76 -10.91 -13.00
C GLY A 100 8.54 -10.78 -11.51
N GLU A 101 7.37 -10.30 -11.09
CA GLU A 101 7.03 -10.14 -9.66
C GLU A 101 6.99 -11.47 -8.91
N LEU A 102 6.35 -12.49 -9.49
CA LEU A 102 6.32 -13.83 -8.90
C LEU A 102 7.73 -14.36 -8.67
N LEU A 103 8.65 -14.10 -9.60
CA LEU A 103 10.04 -14.54 -9.46
C LEU A 103 10.77 -13.77 -8.37
N ILE A 104 10.62 -12.44 -8.26
CA ILE A 104 11.18 -11.68 -7.14
C ILE A 104 10.67 -12.29 -5.82
N ALA A 105 9.38 -12.66 -5.74
CA ALA A 105 8.76 -13.11 -4.49
C ALA A 105 9.31 -14.48 -4.07
N ARG A 106 9.36 -15.41 -5.02
CA ARG A 106 9.92 -16.76 -4.84
C ARG A 106 11.42 -16.76 -4.58
N ALA A 107 12.16 -15.86 -5.22
CA ALA A 107 13.59 -15.72 -4.97
C ALA A 107 13.90 -15.14 -3.58
N SER A 108 13.02 -14.26 -3.08
CA SER A 108 13.17 -13.65 -1.75
C SER A 108 12.72 -14.57 -0.61
N GLN A 109 11.86 -15.55 -0.88
CA GLN A 109 11.23 -16.38 0.15
C GLN A 109 11.05 -17.83 -0.27
N THR A 110 11.80 -18.74 0.35
CA THR A 110 11.81 -20.17 0.02
C THR A 110 10.41 -20.81 0.07
N HIS A 111 9.55 -20.42 1.01
CA HIS A 111 8.20 -20.99 1.13
C HIS A 111 7.22 -20.50 0.04
N ALA A 112 7.53 -19.42 -0.67
CA ALA A 112 6.70 -18.90 -1.75
C ALA A 112 6.81 -19.71 -3.06
N GLY A 113 7.72 -20.70 -3.12
CA GLY A 113 7.76 -21.70 -4.19
C GLY A 113 9.00 -21.69 -5.07
N PRO A 114 9.08 -22.64 -6.03
CA PRO A 114 10.26 -22.82 -6.86
C PRO A 114 10.41 -21.73 -7.93
N THR A 115 11.65 -21.28 -8.16
CA THR A 115 11.99 -20.25 -9.15
C THR A 115 12.24 -20.79 -10.55
N ALA A 116 12.69 -22.05 -10.67
CA ALA A 116 13.21 -22.62 -11.93
C ALA A 116 12.25 -22.52 -13.11
N ALA A 117 10.97 -22.86 -12.92
CA ALA A 117 9.98 -22.80 -14.01
C ALA A 117 9.73 -21.36 -14.49
N VAL A 118 9.66 -20.40 -13.56
CA VAL A 118 9.43 -18.98 -13.88
C VAL A 118 10.64 -18.37 -14.59
N ILE A 119 11.86 -18.74 -14.17
CA ILE A 119 13.10 -18.38 -14.87
C ILE A 119 13.06 -18.87 -16.31
N THR A 120 12.73 -20.15 -16.53
CA THR A 120 12.63 -20.71 -17.89
C THR A 120 11.60 -19.98 -18.74
N GLN A 121 10.44 -19.62 -18.17
CA GLN A 121 9.40 -18.87 -18.88
C GLN A 121 9.88 -17.48 -19.28
N LEU A 122 10.50 -16.72 -18.37
CA LEU A 122 11.04 -15.39 -18.69
C LEU A 122 12.17 -15.47 -19.72
N GLN A 123 13.07 -16.44 -19.61
CA GLN A 123 14.14 -16.65 -20.60
C GLN A 123 13.58 -17.00 -21.98
N ALA A 124 12.49 -17.77 -22.05
CA ALA A 124 11.83 -18.13 -23.30
C ALA A 124 10.99 -16.98 -23.89
N ALA A 125 10.50 -16.06 -23.06
CA ALA A 125 9.73 -14.90 -23.51
C ALA A 125 10.59 -13.83 -24.19
N LYS A 126 11.90 -13.82 -23.89
CA LYS A 126 12.82 -12.81 -24.41
C LYS A 126 12.86 -12.78 -25.93
N GLY A 127 12.50 -11.63 -26.49
CA GLY A 127 12.56 -11.31 -27.92
C GLY A 127 13.98 -11.06 -28.43
N SER A 128 14.09 -10.82 -29.73
CA SER A 128 15.38 -10.65 -30.40
C SER A 128 16.03 -9.29 -30.17
N ASN A 129 15.27 -8.27 -29.74
CA ASN A 129 15.79 -6.94 -29.47
C ASN A 129 16.17 -6.75 -28.00
N GLY A 130 15.92 -7.74 -27.15
CA GLY A 130 16.20 -7.70 -25.71
C GLY A 130 14.95 -7.49 -24.84
N GLU A 131 13.80 -7.21 -25.45
CA GLU A 131 12.49 -7.15 -24.80
C GLU A 131 12.11 -8.50 -24.19
N TYR A 132 11.41 -8.49 -23.06
CA TYR A 132 10.79 -9.66 -22.44
C TYR A 132 9.28 -9.66 -22.62
N GLY A 133 8.63 -8.50 -22.53
CA GLY A 133 7.19 -8.31 -22.52
C GLY A 133 6.69 -7.43 -23.66
N ALA A 134 5.42 -7.05 -23.58
CA ALA A 134 4.77 -6.17 -24.56
C ALA A 134 4.89 -4.67 -24.18
N ASP A 135 5.41 -4.38 -22.99
CA ASP A 135 5.50 -3.06 -22.38
C ASP A 135 6.75 -2.97 -21.49
N LEU A 136 7.28 -1.75 -21.34
CA LEU A 136 8.54 -1.51 -20.63
C LEU A 136 8.45 -1.79 -19.13
N TYR A 137 7.22 -1.71 -18.58
CA TYR A 137 6.95 -2.05 -17.19
C TYR A 137 7.18 -3.55 -16.94
N SER A 138 6.65 -4.40 -17.81
CA SER A 138 6.86 -5.84 -17.81
C SER A 138 8.31 -6.22 -18.07
N ASP A 139 9.01 -5.51 -18.96
CA ASP A 139 10.44 -5.70 -19.20
C ASP A 139 11.27 -5.42 -17.95
N ALA A 140 11.02 -4.31 -17.27
CA ALA A 140 11.70 -3.95 -16.03
C ALA A 140 11.46 -4.99 -14.94
N LEU A 141 10.22 -5.47 -14.76
CA LEU A 141 9.89 -6.52 -13.80
C LEU A 141 10.54 -7.86 -14.13
N ALA A 142 10.63 -8.24 -15.40
CA ALA A 142 11.31 -9.46 -15.83
C ALA A 142 12.81 -9.41 -15.47
N ILE A 143 13.47 -8.27 -15.72
CA ILE A 143 14.87 -8.05 -15.33
C ILE A 143 15.00 -8.15 -13.80
N LEU A 144 14.18 -7.41 -13.05
CA LEU A 144 14.21 -7.43 -11.58
C LEU A 144 14.03 -8.85 -11.02
N GLY A 145 13.06 -9.62 -11.55
CA GLY A 145 12.83 -11.02 -11.18
C GLY A 145 14.04 -11.91 -11.44
N LEU A 146 14.59 -11.85 -12.64
CA LEU A 146 15.78 -12.62 -13.00
C LEU A 146 16.97 -12.28 -12.10
N ARG A 147 17.19 -11.00 -11.82
CA ARG A 147 18.27 -10.54 -10.94
C ARG A 147 18.05 -10.97 -9.48
N ALA A 148 16.83 -10.88 -8.96
CA ALA A 148 16.49 -11.39 -7.63
C ALA A 148 16.78 -12.89 -7.50
N ALA A 149 16.58 -13.66 -8.58
CA ALA A 149 16.91 -15.08 -8.66
C ALA A 149 18.39 -15.37 -9.02
N ASN A 150 19.28 -14.39 -8.89
CA ASN A 150 20.71 -14.47 -9.23
C ASN A 150 20.98 -14.92 -10.67
N GLN A 151 20.07 -14.66 -11.61
CA GLN A 151 20.28 -14.93 -13.02
C GLN A 151 20.98 -13.75 -13.70
N ALA A 152 21.82 -14.06 -14.69
CA ALA A 152 22.36 -13.03 -15.56
C ALA A 152 21.26 -12.49 -16.48
N VAL A 153 21.31 -11.19 -16.75
CA VAL A 153 20.47 -10.52 -17.76
C VAL A 153 21.37 -10.11 -18.91
N GLY A 154 20.89 -10.29 -20.14
CA GLY A 154 21.65 -9.95 -21.34
C GLY A 154 21.83 -8.45 -21.50
N GLN A 155 22.95 -8.03 -22.10
CA GLN A 155 23.22 -6.61 -22.37
C GLN A 155 22.25 -6.00 -23.37
N ASP A 156 21.72 -6.80 -24.28
CA ASP A 156 20.64 -6.44 -25.19
C ASP A 156 19.37 -5.98 -24.45
N ALA A 157 18.98 -6.62 -23.34
CA ALA A 157 17.84 -6.17 -22.54
C ALA A 157 18.08 -4.81 -21.86
N VAL A 158 19.31 -4.57 -21.42
CA VAL A 158 19.73 -3.26 -20.88
C VAL A 158 19.71 -2.21 -21.98
N THR A 159 20.28 -2.51 -23.15
CA THR A 159 20.27 -1.64 -24.32
C THR A 159 18.83 -1.34 -24.76
N PHE A 160 17.96 -2.34 -24.79
CA PHE A 160 16.55 -2.18 -25.13
C PHE A 160 15.88 -1.13 -24.25
N LEU A 161 16.01 -1.22 -22.92
CA LEU A 161 15.45 -0.20 -22.03
C LEU A 161 16.07 1.18 -22.27
N LYS A 162 17.38 1.28 -22.48
CA LYS A 162 18.05 2.56 -22.74
C LYS A 162 17.59 3.21 -24.04
N ASP A 163 17.37 2.41 -25.09
CA ASP A 163 16.96 2.89 -26.41
C ASP A 163 15.50 3.40 -26.43
N HIS A 164 14.69 3.00 -25.45
CA HIS A 164 13.31 3.47 -25.29
C HIS A 164 13.17 4.61 -24.27
N GLN A 165 14.28 5.17 -23.78
CA GLN A 165 14.24 6.37 -22.95
C GLN A 165 13.78 7.58 -23.79
N GLN A 166 12.78 8.31 -23.29
CA GLN A 166 12.20 9.44 -23.99
C GLN A 166 13.06 10.72 -23.84
N PRO A 167 12.86 11.75 -24.71
CA PRO A 167 13.61 13.00 -24.64
C PRO A 167 13.50 13.78 -23.32
N ASP A 168 12.44 13.53 -22.54
CA ASP A 168 12.26 14.08 -21.19
C ASP A 168 13.02 13.30 -20.10
N GLY A 169 13.69 12.21 -20.48
CA GLY A 169 14.50 11.37 -19.62
C GLY A 169 13.75 10.21 -18.96
N GLY A 170 12.43 10.12 -19.08
CA GLY A 170 11.67 9.03 -18.47
C GLY A 170 11.39 7.87 -19.42
N TRP A 171 10.61 6.92 -18.91
CA TRP A 171 10.05 5.81 -19.67
C TRP A 171 8.54 5.75 -19.53
N GLY A 172 7.91 5.21 -20.56
CA GLY A 172 6.47 5.03 -20.64
C GLY A 172 6.07 3.57 -20.65
N PHE A 173 4.94 3.24 -20.02
CA PHE A 173 4.39 1.89 -20.02
C PHE A 173 4.39 1.30 -21.45
N GLY A 174 3.69 1.95 -22.39
CA GLY A 174 3.56 1.50 -23.79
C GLY A 174 4.68 1.96 -24.73
N GLY A 175 5.86 2.31 -24.24
CA GLY A 175 6.96 2.87 -25.04
C GLY A 175 6.77 4.36 -25.35
N ASP A 176 6.95 4.76 -26.62
CA ASP A 176 7.20 6.15 -27.05
C ASP A 176 6.01 7.13 -26.94
N GLN A 177 4.85 6.71 -26.45
CA GLN A 177 3.65 7.54 -26.52
C GLN A 177 3.36 8.37 -25.25
N TYR A 178 3.84 7.92 -24.08
CA TYR A 178 3.55 8.58 -22.82
C TYR A 178 4.56 8.20 -21.75
N THR A 179 5.26 9.18 -21.18
CA THR A 179 6.17 8.96 -20.05
C THR A 179 5.43 8.97 -18.73
N ASP A 180 5.73 8.04 -17.82
CA ASP A 180 5.12 7.96 -16.50
C ASP A 180 6.15 7.64 -15.39
N SER A 181 5.86 8.06 -14.17
CA SER A 181 6.77 7.96 -13.03
C SER A 181 6.96 6.52 -12.56
N ASN A 182 5.90 5.71 -12.66
CA ASN A 182 5.87 4.32 -12.22
C ASN A 182 6.82 3.45 -13.06
N THR A 183 6.69 3.52 -14.39
CA THR A 183 7.56 2.84 -15.34
C THR A 183 8.98 3.37 -15.25
N THR A 184 9.16 4.69 -15.15
CA THR A 184 10.48 5.30 -14.97
C THR A 184 11.19 4.76 -13.72
N ALA A 185 10.49 4.71 -12.59
CA ALA A 185 11.03 4.21 -11.34
C ALA A 185 11.41 2.72 -11.40
N LEU A 186 10.60 1.89 -12.05
CA LEU A 186 10.93 0.47 -12.24
C LEU A 186 12.10 0.26 -13.21
N VAL A 187 12.16 1.00 -14.31
CA VAL A 187 13.28 0.91 -15.27
C VAL A 187 14.59 1.31 -14.61
N ILE A 188 14.61 2.37 -13.79
CA ILE A 188 15.78 2.74 -12.99
C ILE A 188 16.23 1.57 -12.10
N GLN A 189 15.30 0.96 -11.36
CA GLN A 189 15.61 -0.19 -10.49
C GLN A 189 16.12 -1.39 -11.29
N ALA A 190 15.54 -1.68 -12.45
CA ALA A 190 15.97 -2.76 -13.34
C ALA A 190 17.41 -2.54 -13.84
N LEU A 191 17.72 -1.34 -14.33
CA LEU A 191 19.06 -0.97 -14.80
C LEU A 191 20.11 -1.08 -13.67
N LEU A 192 19.79 -0.59 -12.47
CA LEU A 192 20.64 -0.74 -11.29
C LEU A 192 20.87 -2.22 -10.94
N SER A 193 19.81 -3.03 -10.94
CA SER A 193 19.91 -4.47 -10.65
C SER A 193 20.74 -5.23 -11.69
N ALA A 194 20.75 -4.76 -12.94
CA ALA A 194 21.59 -5.27 -14.02
C ALA A 194 23.07 -4.86 -13.90
N GLY A 195 23.41 -4.03 -12.91
CA GLY A 195 24.78 -3.67 -12.56
C GLY A 195 25.26 -2.33 -13.11
N LEU A 196 24.35 -1.50 -13.62
CA LEU A 196 24.73 -0.15 -14.05
C LEU A 196 24.99 0.73 -12.82
N PRO A 197 26.02 1.60 -12.86
CA PRO A 197 26.25 2.55 -11.78
C PRO A 197 25.13 3.58 -11.72
N SER A 198 24.82 4.11 -10.54
CA SER A 198 23.82 5.18 -10.36
C SER A 198 24.14 6.47 -11.14
N ALA A 199 25.40 6.64 -11.56
CA ALA A 199 25.86 7.73 -12.42
C ALA A 199 25.70 7.46 -13.94
N ASP A 200 25.16 6.31 -14.36
CA ASP A 200 24.86 6.06 -15.78
C ASP A 200 23.86 7.12 -16.29
N GLY A 201 24.11 7.63 -17.49
CA GLY A 201 23.31 8.69 -18.09
C GLY A 201 21.81 8.37 -18.07
N ALA A 202 21.42 7.15 -18.44
CA ALA A 202 20.01 6.77 -18.47
C ALA A 202 19.36 6.87 -17.09
N ILE A 203 20.04 6.39 -16.04
CA ILE A 203 19.56 6.47 -14.66
C ILE A 203 19.45 7.93 -14.22
N THR A 204 20.46 8.76 -14.49
CA THR A 204 20.44 10.18 -14.09
C THR A 204 19.34 10.98 -14.80
N HIS A 205 19.06 10.71 -16.07
CA HIS A 205 17.94 11.33 -16.80
C HIS A 205 16.58 10.84 -16.26
N GLY A 206 16.47 9.56 -15.89
CA GLY A 206 15.28 9.03 -15.22
C GLY A 206 14.99 9.75 -13.90
N PHE A 207 16.01 10.00 -13.08
CA PHE A 207 15.86 10.80 -11.87
C PHE A 207 15.51 12.26 -12.16
N ALA A 208 16.00 12.84 -13.26
CA ALA A 208 15.58 14.18 -13.70
C ALA A 208 14.08 14.21 -14.05
N TYR A 209 13.57 13.16 -14.73
CA TYR A 209 12.15 13.01 -14.98
C TYR A 209 11.35 12.86 -13.67
N LEU A 210 11.76 11.97 -12.76
CA LEU A 210 11.10 11.81 -11.45
C LEU A 210 11.08 13.12 -10.65
N GLN A 211 12.14 13.91 -10.74
CA GLN A 211 12.17 15.24 -10.12
C GLN A 211 11.18 16.21 -10.77
N SER A 212 10.92 16.11 -12.08
CA SER A 212 9.96 16.98 -12.78
C SER A 212 8.50 16.74 -12.40
N VAL A 213 8.18 15.52 -11.97
CA VAL A 213 6.84 15.11 -11.51
C VAL A 213 6.70 15.13 -9.97
N PHE A 214 7.75 15.53 -9.26
CA PHE A 214 7.68 15.75 -7.82
C PHE A 214 7.05 17.12 -7.51
N GLY A 215 5.97 17.11 -6.73
CA GLY A 215 5.26 18.33 -6.34
C GLY A 215 4.38 18.08 -5.13
N GLN A 216 4.02 19.12 -4.37
CA GLN A 216 3.12 19.02 -3.20
C GLN A 216 3.55 17.95 -2.16
N GLY A 217 4.84 17.63 -2.11
CA GLY A 217 5.43 16.66 -1.18
C GLY A 217 5.41 15.21 -1.64
N GLY A 218 4.90 14.88 -2.83
CA GLY A 218 4.92 13.52 -3.38
C GLY A 218 5.22 13.48 -4.88
N PHE A 219 5.22 12.27 -5.45
CA PHE A 219 5.38 12.03 -6.87
C PHE A 219 4.01 11.86 -7.53
N ALA A 220 3.82 12.52 -8.67
CA ALA A 220 2.67 12.30 -9.54
C ALA A 220 3.02 11.27 -10.63
N ASP A 221 1.99 10.64 -11.21
CA ASP A 221 2.14 9.72 -12.34
C ASP A 221 2.80 10.40 -13.55
N ALA A 222 2.44 11.67 -13.80
CA ALA A 222 2.94 12.44 -14.94
C ALA A 222 2.92 13.95 -14.68
N PRO A 223 3.57 14.77 -15.53
CA PRO A 223 3.61 16.22 -15.38
C PRO A 223 2.21 16.84 -15.31
N GLY A 224 1.97 17.63 -14.25
CA GLY A 224 0.71 18.34 -14.03
C GLY A 224 -0.38 17.54 -13.31
N ALA A 225 -0.17 16.24 -13.05
CA ALA A 225 -1.05 15.46 -12.19
C ALA A 225 -0.80 15.76 -10.70
N ALA A 226 -1.76 15.40 -9.85
CA ALA A 226 -1.56 15.41 -8.40
C ALA A 226 -0.73 14.20 -7.97
N PRO A 227 0.08 14.31 -6.89
CA PRO A 227 0.76 13.16 -6.33
C PRO A 227 -0.19 12.06 -5.87
N ASP A 228 0.26 10.83 -5.94
CA ASP A 228 -0.50 9.66 -5.54
C ASP A 228 0.37 8.59 -4.88
N GLY A 229 -0.27 7.66 -4.17
CA GLY A 229 0.44 6.65 -3.39
C GLY A 229 1.24 5.65 -4.23
N ASN A 230 0.76 5.28 -5.43
CA ASN A 230 1.46 4.31 -6.29
C ASN A 230 2.76 4.91 -6.82
N SER A 231 2.68 6.16 -7.29
CA SER A 231 3.83 6.94 -7.74
C SER A 231 4.86 7.14 -6.63
N ASP A 232 4.41 7.46 -5.39
CA ASP A 232 5.30 7.57 -4.24
C ASP A 232 6.03 6.26 -3.94
N GLU A 233 5.31 5.14 -3.90
CA GLU A 233 5.87 3.83 -3.55
C GLU A 233 7.03 3.43 -4.45
N LEU A 234 6.83 3.52 -5.78
CA LEU A 234 7.85 3.13 -6.75
C LEU A 234 9.00 4.14 -6.81
N ALA A 235 8.72 5.45 -6.73
CA ALA A 235 9.76 6.47 -6.71
C ALA A 235 10.64 6.38 -5.45
N ILE A 236 10.04 6.12 -4.28
CA ILE A 236 10.76 5.86 -3.03
C ILE A 236 11.71 4.66 -3.21
N GLN A 237 11.24 3.55 -3.79
CA GLN A 237 12.08 2.39 -4.04
C GLN A 237 13.21 2.69 -5.03
N ALA A 238 12.98 3.49 -6.07
CA ALA A 238 14.03 3.92 -7.00
C ALA A 238 15.11 4.74 -6.31
N ILE A 239 14.73 5.71 -5.46
CA ILE A 239 15.67 6.52 -4.65
C ILE A 239 16.57 5.60 -3.82
N LEU A 240 15.97 4.66 -3.09
CA LEU A 240 16.68 3.72 -2.22
C LEU A 240 17.58 2.77 -3.01
N ALA A 241 17.11 2.25 -4.15
CA ALA A 241 17.89 1.36 -5.00
C ALA A 241 19.17 2.04 -5.53
N ALA A 242 19.09 3.35 -5.78
CA ALA A 242 20.20 4.15 -6.26
C ALA A 242 21.07 4.76 -5.15
N ASN A 243 20.73 4.53 -3.87
CA ASN A 243 21.34 5.17 -2.70
C ASN A 243 21.35 6.71 -2.80
N GLN A 244 20.29 7.29 -3.37
CA GLN A 244 20.15 8.73 -3.58
C GLN A 244 19.87 9.48 -2.28
N GLU A 245 19.49 8.80 -1.20
CA GLU A 245 19.33 9.40 0.14
C GLU A 245 20.63 9.94 0.75
N ALA A 246 21.78 9.63 0.13
CA ALA A 246 23.07 10.25 0.44
C ALA A 246 23.17 11.69 -0.09
N ASP A 247 22.40 12.03 -1.13
CA ASP A 247 22.23 13.41 -1.61
C ASP A 247 21.15 14.12 -0.79
N GLN A 248 21.44 15.33 -0.30
CA GLN A 248 20.54 16.05 0.60
C GLN A 248 19.21 16.45 -0.08
N THR A 249 19.24 16.69 -1.40
CA THR A 249 18.04 17.06 -2.16
C THR A 249 17.12 15.86 -2.29
N TRP A 250 17.66 14.69 -2.64
CA TRP A 250 16.89 13.46 -2.75
C TRP A 250 16.45 12.92 -1.39
N ARG A 251 17.28 13.05 -0.36
CA ARG A 251 16.87 12.76 1.03
C ARG A 251 15.64 13.57 1.45
N SER A 252 15.63 14.87 1.15
CA SER A 252 14.48 15.71 1.46
C SER A 252 13.22 15.32 0.67
N LYS A 253 13.35 14.90 -0.59
CA LYS A 253 12.22 14.39 -1.38
C LYS A 253 11.70 13.04 -0.85
N LEU A 254 12.60 12.15 -0.46
CA LEU A 254 12.27 10.88 0.17
C LEU A 254 11.45 11.08 1.45
N ASP A 255 11.93 11.94 2.35
CA ASP A 255 11.22 12.24 3.61
C ASP A 255 9.82 12.82 3.35
N GLN A 256 9.68 13.68 2.34
CA GLN A 256 8.40 14.26 1.94
C GLN A 256 7.47 13.21 1.33
N ALA A 257 7.94 12.37 0.40
CA ALA A 257 7.13 11.33 -0.23
C ALA A 257 6.66 10.29 0.79
N LEU A 258 7.51 9.91 1.75
CA LEU A 258 7.11 9.05 2.88
C LEU A 258 6.03 9.70 3.73
N ALA A 259 6.12 11.01 3.98
CA ALA A 259 5.10 11.75 4.71
C ALA A 259 3.79 11.87 3.92
N HIS A 260 3.87 12.08 2.60
CA HIS A 260 2.70 12.11 1.72
C HIS A 260 2.00 10.74 1.69
N LEU A 261 2.73 9.65 1.42
CA LEU A 261 2.21 8.28 1.47
C LEU A 261 1.59 7.93 2.84
N ALA A 262 2.25 8.32 3.95
CA ALA A 262 1.69 8.14 5.29
C ALA A 262 0.40 8.96 5.49
N GLY A 263 0.33 10.17 4.94
CA GLY A 263 -0.85 11.04 4.98
C GLY A 263 -2.03 10.47 4.20
N LEU A 264 -1.79 9.67 3.16
CA LEU A 264 -2.83 8.94 2.44
C LEU A 264 -3.36 7.72 3.20
N GLN A 265 -2.66 7.24 4.24
CA GLN A 265 -3.03 6.02 4.95
C GLN A 265 -4.26 6.20 5.84
N VAL A 266 -5.35 5.48 5.51
CA VAL A 266 -6.64 5.56 6.20
C VAL A 266 -6.51 5.19 7.67
N GLY A 267 -6.97 6.09 8.55
CA GLY A 267 -6.77 5.97 10.00
C GLY A 267 -7.78 5.09 10.74
N SER A 268 -8.98 4.86 10.20
CA SER A 268 -10.06 4.16 10.89
C SER A 268 -11.08 3.52 9.94
N GLY A 269 -11.94 2.65 10.49
CA GLY A 269 -12.97 1.94 9.74
C GLY A 269 -12.47 0.65 9.08
N VAL A 270 -13.28 0.09 8.17
CA VAL A 270 -12.98 -1.17 7.46
C VAL A 270 -11.73 -1.09 6.57
N ASP A 271 -11.36 0.13 6.18
CA ASP A 271 -10.18 0.41 5.37
C ASP A 271 -8.99 0.91 6.19
N ALA A 272 -9.05 0.86 7.52
CA ALA A 272 -7.94 1.30 8.38
C ALA A 272 -6.64 0.58 7.99
N GLY A 273 -5.62 1.36 7.62
CA GLY A 273 -4.31 0.88 7.16
C GLY A 273 -4.12 0.86 5.65
N ALA A 274 -5.20 0.90 4.86
CA ALA A 274 -5.09 1.04 3.41
C ALA A 274 -4.59 2.44 3.02
N ILE A 275 -3.90 2.54 1.88
CA ILE A 275 -3.60 3.82 1.24
C ILE A 275 -4.83 4.28 0.47
N SER A 276 -5.30 5.49 0.75
CA SER A 276 -6.42 6.10 0.04
C SER A 276 -6.03 6.37 -1.40
N ASN A 277 -6.81 5.87 -2.35
CA ASN A 277 -6.61 6.09 -3.77
C ASN A 277 -7.99 6.11 -4.48
N PRO A 278 -8.25 7.05 -5.39
CA PRO A 278 -9.54 7.18 -6.06
C PRO A 278 -9.86 6.01 -7.01
N TYR A 279 -8.84 5.27 -7.48
CA TYR A 279 -9.00 4.13 -8.38
C TYR A 279 -9.04 2.82 -7.60
N SER A 280 -8.02 2.57 -6.78
CA SER A 280 -7.94 1.34 -6.00
C SER A 280 -7.01 1.46 -4.80
N LYS A 281 -7.61 1.40 -3.61
CA LYS A 281 -6.87 1.28 -2.35
C LYS A 281 -6.00 0.02 -2.31
N LEU A 282 -6.50 -1.08 -2.90
CA LEU A 282 -5.76 -2.34 -2.92
C LEU A 282 -4.45 -2.18 -3.69
N PHE A 283 -4.50 -1.68 -4.92
CA PHE A 283 -3.29 -1.47 -5.73
C PHE A 283 -2.36 -0.44 -5.09
N ALA A 284 -2.90 0.60 -4.47
CA ALA A 284 -2.10 1.61 -3.77
C ALA A 284 -1.54 1.15 -2.42
N THR A 285 -1.79 -0.08 -1.96
CA THR A 285 -1.33 -0.55 -0.63
C THR A 285 -0.34 -1.70 -0.72
N THR A 286 -0.19 -2.36 -1.86
CA THR A 286 0.61 -3.59 -1.97
C THR A 286 2.12 -3.32 -1.84
N PHE A 287 2.64 -2.23 -2.41
CA PHE A 287 4.05 -1.84 -2.22
C PHE A 287 4.29 -0.95 -0.99
N ALA A 288 3.25 -0.30 -0.44
CA ALA A 288 3.37 0.60 0.71
C ALA A 288 4.20 0.03 1.87
N PRO A 289 4.01 -1.24 2.31
CA PRO A 289 4.81 -1.79 3.39
C PRO A 289 6.31 -1.82 3.09
N ALA A 290 6.71 -2.16 1.85
CA ALA A 290 8.12 -2.16 1.46
C ALA A 290 8.69 -0.73 1.41
N ALA A 291 7.91 0.23 0.88
CA ALA A 291 8.29 1.64 0.86
C ALA A 291 8.46 2.22 2.27
N PHE A 292 7.52 1.98 3.19
CA PHE A 292 7.62 2.41 4.59
C PHE A 292 8.77 1.77 5.36
N LEU A 293 9.19 0.57 4.95
CA LEU A 293 10.32 -0.16 5.53
C LEU A 293 11.64 0.12 4.81
N LEU A 294 11.64 1.09 3.87
CA LEU A 294 12.81 1.55 3.13
C LEU A 294 13.57 0.41 2.44
N ARG A 295 12.83 -0.54 1.87
CA ARG A 295 13.43 -1.69 1.18
C ARG A 295 13.11 -1.67 -0.31
N PRO A 296 14.11 -1.40 -1.18
CA PRO A 296 13.89 -1.40 -2.62
C PRO A 296 13.71 -2.81 -3.19
N LEU A 297 13.11 -2.92 -4.38
CA LEU A 297 12.88 -4.21 -5.05
C LEU A 297 14.18 -4.91 -5.48
N THR A 298 15.28 -4.17 -5.53
CA THR A 298 16.63 -4.70 -5.78
C THR A 298 17.20 -5.47 -4.59
N SER A 299 16.59 -5.38 -3.40
CA SER A 299 17.00 -6.13 -2.21
C SER A 299 16.55 -7.59 -2.28
N SER A 300 17.47 -8.52 -2.04
CA SER A 300 17.17 -9.96 -2.01
C SER A 300 16.88 -10.49 -0.60
N GLY A 301 16.13 -11.59 -0.52
CA GLY A 301 15.88 -12.33 0.72
C GLY A 301 14.86 -11.66 1.65
N ILE A 302 14.91 -12.02 2.94
CA ILE A 302 14.09 -11.44 4.01
C ILE A 302 14.99 -10.52 4.86
N ALA A 303 14.45 -9.38 5.32
CA ALA A 303 15.18 -8.47 6.21
C ALA A 303 15.50 -9.15 7.55
N GLU A 304 16.71 -8.91 8.08
CA GLU A 304 17.15 -9.52 9.34
C GLU A 304 16.35 -9.02 10.56
N THR A 305 15.88 -7.78 10.50
CA THR A 305 15.06 -7.19 11.55
C THR A 305 13.59 -7.46 11.30
N ALA A 306 12.97 -8.23 12.19
CA ALA A 306 11.56 -8.56 12.11
C ALA A 306 10.67 -7.46 12.69
N THR A 307 9.77 -6.94 11.86
CA THR A 307 8.59 -6.17 12.25
C THR A 307 7.41 -7.13 12.40
N SER A 308 6.83 -7.23 13.59
CA SER A 308 5.73 -8.16 13.85
C SER A 308 4.46 -7.80 13.08
N LEU A 309 3.75 -8.80 12.55
CA LEU A 309 2.42 -8.62 11.97
C LEU A 309 1.38 -8.34 13.06
N LEU A 310 0.41 -7.48 12.76
CA LEU A 310 -0.72 -7.24 13.64
C LEU A 310 -1.78 -8.32 13.42
N ALA A 311 -2.41 -8.78 14.51
CA ALA A 311 -3.54 -9.68 14.42
C ALA A 311 -4.75 -8.99 13.77
N CYS A 312 -5.60 -9.74 13.09
CA CYS A 312 -6.86 -9.19 12.60
C CYS A 312 -7.76 -8.76 13.76
N PRO A 313 -8.37 -7.56 13.68
CA PRO A 313 -9.33 -7.14 14.69
C PRO A 313 -10.42 -8.21 14.81
N VAL A 314 -10.71 -8.65 16.04
CA VAL A 314 -11.90 -9.48 16.28
C VAL A 314 -13.11 -8.66 15.87
N SER A 315 -13.91 -9.16 14.93
CA SER A 315 -15.20 -8.57 14.63
C SER A 315 -15.97 -8.52 15.94
N SER A 316 -16.24 -7.31 16.45
CA SER A 316 -17.20 -7.15 17.53
C SER A 316 -18.56 -7.50 16.96
N THR A 317 -18.95 -8.77 17.02
CA THR A 317 -20.36 -9.12 17.08
C THR A 317 -20.86 -8.56 18.40
N ALA A 318 -21.15 -7.26 18.42
CA ALA A 318 -22.10 -6.73 19.36
C ALA A 318 -23.38 -7.51 19.09
N THR A 319 -23.61 -8.57 19.88
CA THR A 319 -24.96 -9.12 20.01
C THR A 319 -25.79 -7.90 20.37
N PRO A 320 -26.79 -7.50 19.57
CA PRO A 320 -27.63 -6.39 19.97
C PRO A 320 -28.19 -6.75 21.34
N THR A 321 -27.77 -6.02 22.38
CA THR A 321 -28.39 -6.11 23.68
C THR A 321 -29.88 -5.90 23.41
N PRO A 322 -30.78 -6.86 23.74
CA PRO A 322 -32.19 -6.66 23.52
C PRO A 322 -32.58 -5.37 24.24
N THR A 323 -32.90 -4.33 23.47
CA THR A 323 -33.46 -3.11 24.01
C THR A 323 -34.69 -3.53 24.79
N PRO A 324 -34.84 -3.17 26.08
CA PRO A 324 -36.08 -3.41 26.79
C PRO A 324 -37.20 -2.78 25.97
N VAL A 325 -38.10 -3.60 25.45
CA VAL A 325 -39.31 -3.13 24.80
C VAL A 325 -40.08 -2.38 25.87
N ALA A 326 -40.04 -1.05 25.83
CA ALA A 326 -41.01 -0.25 26.54
C ALA A 326 -42.37 -0.65 25.98
N THR A 327 -43.18 -1.32 26.80
CA THR A 327 -44.58 -1.61 26.51
C THR A 327 -45.27 -0.30 26.14
N ALA A 328 -45.52 -0.10 24.85
CA ALA A 328 -46.41 0.95 24.38
C ALA A 328 -47.79 0.66 24.95
N LYS A 329 -48.22 1.44 25.95
CA LYS A 329 -49.63 1.52 26.32
C LYS A 329 -50.37 2.15 25.15
N LEU A 330 -51.06 1.33 24.36
CA LEU A 330 -52.08 1.77 23.42
C LEU A 330 -53.11 2.62 24.17
N ALA A 331 -53.39 3.82 23.67
CA ALA A 331 -54.57 4.58 24.07
C ALA A 331 -55.81 3.80 23.60
N GLN A 332 -56.56 3.24 24.55
CA GLN A 332 -57.91 2.74 24.30
C GLN A 332 -58.82 3.94 24.03
N THR A 333 -59.16 4.18 22.76
CA THR A 333 -60.32 5.01 22.40
C THR A 333 -61.27 4.17 21.56
N GLY A 334 -62.04 3.32 22.24
CA GLY A 334 -63.27 2.73 21.74
C GLY A 334 -64.42 3.24 22.60
N GLY A 335 -65.13 4.26 22.14
CA GLY A 335 -66.34 4.80 22.76
C GLY A 335 -67.16 5.54 21.71
N ALA A 336 -68.37 5.07 21.47
CA ALA A 336 -69.28 5.57 20.44
C ALA A 336 -69.78 7.00 20.70
N ALA A 337 -70.15 7.67 19.60
CA ALA A 337 -70.48 9.09 19.50
C ALA A 337 -71.71 9.53 20.30
N ASP A 338 -71.69 10.79 20.74
CA ASP A 338 -72.91 11.56 21.00
C ASP A 338 -72.77 12.98 20.41
N ILE A 339 -73.64 13.29 19.45
CA ILE A 339 -73.69 14.52 18.67
C ILE A 339 -74.79 15.41 19.23
N ARG A 340 -74.46 16.59 19.79
CA ARG A 340 -75.38 17.74 19.90
C ARG A 340 -74.60 19.08 19.83
N PRO A 341 -75.02 20.06 19.00
CA PRO A 341 -74.29 21.32 18.84
C PRO A 341 -74.87 22.43 19.74
N PRO A 342 -74.07 23.45 20.12
CA PRO A 342 -74.60 24.76 20.47
C PRO A 342 -74.29 25.81 19.40
N LEU A 343 -75.33 26.58 19.13
CA LEU A 343 -75.39 27.76 18.27
C LEU A 343 -74.63 28.96 18.86
N ALA A 344 -74.31 29.88 17.95
CA ALA A 344 -74.10 31.33 18.10
C ALA A 344 -72.65 31.85 18.25
N GLY A 345 -72.27 32.64 17.24
CA GLY A 345 -71.07 33.48 17.21
C GLY A 345 -70.62 33.93 15.80
N LEU A 346 -71.50 34.57 15.02
CA LEU A 346 -71.22 35.45 13.86
C LEU A 346 -70.04 36.42 14.12
N ALA A 347 -69.35 37.10 13.19
CA ALA A 347 -69.25 37.22 11.73
C ALA A 347 -68.24 38.38 11.44
N LEU A 348 -67.59 38.39 10.27
CA LEU A 348 -67.19 39.55 9.41
C LEU A 348 -66.05 39.10 8.45
N LEU A 349 -66.36 38.69 7.21
CA LEU A 349 -66.45 39.46 5.94
C LEU A 349 -65.06 39.78 5.32
N LEU A 350 -64.65 39.09 4.23
CA LEU A 350 -64.67 39.51 2.79
C LEU A 350 -63.51 40.49 2.44
N LEU A 351 -62.73 40.48 1.35
CA LEU A 351 -62.66 39.97 -0.04
C LEU A 351 -61.15 40.03 -0.46
N GLY A 352 -60.60 39.47 -1.54
CA GLY A 352 -61.15 38.92 -2.77
C GLY A 352 -60.04 38.27 -3.63
N THR A 353 -60.46 37.50 -4.62
CA THR A 353 -59.68 36.68 -5.55
C THR A 353 -59.50 37.35 -6.92
N GLY A 354 -58.51 36.89 -7.69
CA GLY A 354 -58.38 37.16 -9.14
C GLY A 354 -56.95 36.87 -9.64
N VAL A 355 -56.58 35.63 -9.99
CA VAL A 355 -56.74 34.99 -11.32
C VAL A 355 -55.87 35.64 -12.42
N LEU A 356 -54.76 34.97 -12.82
CA LEU A 356 -54.53 34.44 -14.18
C LEU A 356 -53.10 33.93 -14.43
N MET A 357 -53.05 32.73 -15.01
CA MET A 357 -51.90 32.06 -15.61
C MET A 357 -51.40 32.80 -16.87
N ARG A 358 -50.07 32.83 -17.12
CA ARG A 358 -49.41 32.39 -18.38
C ARG A 358 -47.88 32.65 -18.38
N PRO A 359 -47.10 31.95 -19.25
CA PRO A 359 -45.74 31.50 -18.99
C PRO A 359 -44.64 32.41 -19.58
N ARG A 360 -43.42 32.30 -19.04
CA ARG A 360 -42.22 32.89 -19.64
C ARG A 360 -41.51 31.92 -20.60
N ARG A 361 -41.32 32.43 -21.81
CA ARG A 361 -40.66 31.82 -22.97
C ARG A 361 -39.15 31.65 -22.77
N ARG A 362 -38.62 30.60 -23.40
CA ARG A 362 -37.22 30.45 -23.81
C ARG A 362 -36.82 31.53 -24.82
N ALA A 363 -35.55 31.93 -24.79
CA ALA A 363 -34.83 32.59 -25.88
C ALA A 363 -33.39 32.03 -25.95
N PRO A 364 -32.71 32.09 -27.12
CA PRO A 364 -31.85 31.01 -27.57
C PRO A 364 -30.35 31.33 -27.57
N SER A 365 -29.59 30.26 -27.83
CA SER A 365 -28.19 30.14 -28.20
C SER A 365 -27.63 31.22 -29.13
N ARG A 366 -26.39 31.62 -28.84
CA ARG A 366 -25.31 31.71 -29.81
C ARG A 366 -24.06 31.07 -29.22
#